data_AF-A0A401QED3-F1
#
_entry.id   AF-A0A401QED3-F1
#
_cell.length_a   1.000
_cell.length_b   1.000
_cell.length_c   1.000
_cell.angle_alpha   90.00
_cell.angle_beta   90.00
_cell.angle_gamma   90.00
#
_symmetry.space_group_name_H-M   'P 1'
#
loop_
_entity.id
_entity.type
_entity.pdbx_description
1 polymer ?
#
loop_
_entity_poly.entity_id
_entity_poly.type
_entity_poly.pdbx_seq_one_letter_code
_entity_poly.pdbx_strand_id
1 'polypeptide(L)'
;PYDVNLQVTSVLSKLSLFPHPHLHEYLLDPYINLAPNCRSLFSVIVRVVGDLMLRIQRIPDFTPKLLLVRKRLLGVEPDGPM
;
A
#
# COMPACT_ATOMS: atom_id res chain seq x y z
N PRO A 1 18.06 -1.64 -0.01
CA PRO A 1 18.17 -1.73 -1.48
C PRO A 1 16.80 -1.66 -2.17
N TYR A 2 16.56 -0.62 -2.98
CA TYR A 2 15.27 -0.36 -3.63
C TYR A 2 14.92 -1.42 -4.70
N ASP A 3 15.90 -1.86 -5.50
CA ASP A 3 15.72 -2.88 -6.54
C ASP A 3 15.21 -4.21 -5.98
N VAL A 4 15.72 -4.61 -4.81
CA VAL A 4 15.26 -5.83 -4.12
C VAL A 4 13.80 -5.69 -3.71
N ASN A 5 13.40 -4.53 -3.17
CA ASN A 5 12.00 -4.28 -2.83
C ASN A 5 11.10 -4.34 -4.07
N LEU A 6 11.57 -3.84 -5.22
CA LEU A 6 10.84 -3.89 -6.47
C LEU A 6 10.65 -5.33 -6.95
N GLN A 7 11.69 -6.16 -6.87
CA GLN A 7 11.60 -7.58 -7.21
C GLN A 7 10.65 -8.34 -6.28
N VAL A 8 10.75 -8.13 -4.97
CA VAL A 8 9.84 -8.74 -3.98
C VAL A 8 8.40 -8.32 -4.23
N THR A 9 8.17 -7.04 -4.53
CA THR A 9 6.85 -6.53 -4.91
C THR A 9 6.33 -7.24 -6.16
N SER A 10 7.16 -7.37 -7.20
CA SER A 10 6.79 -8.08 -8.43
C SER A 10 6.40 -9.54 -8.17
N VAL A 11 7.14 -10.26 -7.32
CA VAL A 11 6.82 -11.65 -6.96
C VAL A 11 5.47 -11.72 -6.23
N LEU A 12 5.25 -10.87 -5.22
CA LEU A 12 3.99 -10.81 -4.50
C LEU A 12 2.83 -10.46 -5.42
N SER A 13 2.98 -9.47 -6.32
CA SER A 13 1.96 -9.11 -7.29
C SER A 13 1.60 -10.28 -8.22
N LYS A 14 2.60 -11.02 -8.71
CA LYS A 14 2.35 -12.20 -9.55
C LYS A 14 1.64 -13.32 -8.79
N LEU A 15 2.03 -13.55 -7.53
CA LEU A 15 1.35 -14.52 -6.66
C LEU A 15 -0.12 -14.10 -6.46
N SER A 16 -0.40 -12.84 -6.10
CA SER A 16 -1.77 -12.35 -5.90
C SER A 16 -2.68 -12.47 -7.13
N LEU A 17 -2.10 -12.48 -8.34
CA LEU A 17 -2.83 -12.67 -9.60
C LEU A 17 -3.00 -14.14 -9.99
N PHE A 18 -2.31 -15.06 -9.30
CA PHE A 18 -2.39 -16.49 -9.60
C PHE A 18 -3.74 -17.04 -9.10
N PRO A 19 -4.56 -17.64 -9.98
CA PRO A 19 -5.90 -18.11 -9.64
C PRO A 19 -5.82 -19.43 -8.87
N HIS A 20 -5.42 -19.36 -7.59
CA HIS A 20 -5.37 -20.49 -6.69
C HIS A 20 -6.33 -20.27 -5.52
N PRO A 21 -7.19 -21.27 -5.19
CA PRO A 21 -8.30 -21.10 -4.26
C PRO A 21 -7.88 -20.57 -2.89
N HIS A 22 -6.74 -21.00 -2.35
CA HIS A 22 -6.31 -20.60 -1.00
C HIS A 22 -5.26 -19.47 -0.99
N LEU A 23 -4.84 -18.95 -2.16
CA LEU A 23 -3.72 -18.02 -2.20
C LEU A 23 -4.14 -16.61 -1.76
N HIS A 24 -5.32 -16.16 -2.20
CA HIS A 24 -5.88 -14.89 -1.77
C HIS A 24 -6.25 -14.91 -0.27
N GLU A 25 -6.75 -16.05 0.21
CA GLU A 25 -6.96 -16.32 1.65
C GLU A 25 -5.63 -16.23 2.40
N TYR A 26 -4.57 -16.92 1.95
CA TYR A 26 -3.26 -16.88 2.61
C TYR A 26 -2.66 -15.48 2.75
N LEU A 27 -2.85 -14.63 1.72
CA LEU A 27 -2.29 -13.29 1.71
C LEU A 27 -3.07 -12.32 2.61
N LEU A 28 -4.41 -12.39 2.59
CA LEU A 28 -5.27 -11.32 3.13
C LEU A 28 -6.29 -11.76 4.18
N ASP A 29 -6.38 -13.04 4.53
CA ASP A 29 -7.30 -13.53 5.56
C ASP A 29 -6.78 -13.19 6.98
N PRO A 30 -7.55 -12.43 7.78
CA PRO A 30 -7.19 -12.12 9.16
C PRO A 30 -7.25 -13.32 10.12
N TYR A 31 -7.92 -14.41 9.75
CA TYR A 31 -8.17 -15.56 10.62
C TYR A 31 -7.15 -16.68 10.48
N ILE A 32 -6.14 -16.51 9.62
CA ILE A 32 -5.06 -17.48 9.47
C ILE A 32 -4.15 -17.46 10.70
N ASN A 33 -4.05 -18.62 11.35
CA ASN A 33 -3.14 -18.84 12.46
C ASN A 33 -1.70 -18.87 11.95
N LEU A 34 -0.91 -17.90 12.36
CA LEU A 34 0.52 -17.84 12.08
C LEU A 34 1.34 -18.28 13.29
N ALA A 35 2.56 -18.73 13.02
CA ALA A 35 3.54 -18.97 14.08
C ALA A 35 3.79 -17.67 14.90
N PRO A 36 4.19 -17.79 16.18
CA PRO A 36 4.49 -16.63 17.00
C PRO A 36 5.50 -15.70 16.33
N ASN A 37 5.28 -14.39 16.42
CA ASN A 37 6.10 -13.32 15.82
C ASN A 37 6.06 -13.23 14.28
N CYS A 38 5.34 -14.10 13.58
CA CYS A 38 5.09 -13.92 12.15
C CYS A 38 4.08 -12.79 11.91
N ARG A 39 4.20 -12.14 10.76
CA ARG A 39 3.24 -11.14 10.28
C ARG A 39 2.69 -11.59 8.94
N SER A 40 1.38 -11.63 8.81
CA SER A 40 0.72 -11.78 7.51
C SER A 40 0.86 -10.50 6.70
N LEU A 41 0.70 -10.62 5.39
CA LEU A 41 0.61 -9.44 4.53
C LEU A 41 -0.59 -8.57 4.96
N PHE A 42 -1.73 -9.18 5.32
CA PHE A 42 -2.86 -8.49 5.94
C PHE A 42 -2.45 -7.60 7.13
N SER A 43 -1.78 -8.16 8.15
CA SER A 43 -1.47 -7.40 9.37
C SER A 43 -0.46 -6.28 9.12
N VAL A 44 0.46 -6.47 8.18
CA VAL A 44 1.36 -5.41 7.72
C VAL A 44 0.58 -4.30 7.03
N ILE A 45 -0.33 -4.61 6.10
CA ILE A 45 -1.13 -3.62 5.38
C ILE A 45 -2.01 -2.82 6.35
N VAL A 46 -2.72 -3.47 7.26
CA VAL A 46 -3.58 -2.79 8.24
C VAL A 46 -2.77 -1.83 9.10
N ARG A 47 -1.58 -2.24 9.56
CA ARG A 47 -0.67 -1.38 10.33
C ARG A 47 -0.22 -0.16 9.52
N VAL A 48 0.19 -0.37 8.27
CA VAL A 48 0.62 0.72 7.38
C VAL A 48 -0.52 1.70 7.13
N VAL A 49 -1.75 1.21 6.91
CA VAL A 49 -2.94 2.05 6.75
C VAL A 49 -3.21 2.85 8.03
N GLY A 50 -3.16 2.20 9.20
CA GLY A 50 -3.31 2.90 10.49
C GLY A 50 -2.28 4.01 10.68
N ASP A 51 -1.00 3.71 10.45
CA ASP A 51 0.10 4.69 10.53
C ASP A 51 -0.06 5.83 9.51
N LEU A 52 -0.65 5.54 8.35
CA LEU A 52 -0.91 6.54 7.32
C LEU A 52 -2.08 7.44 7.73
N MET A 53 -3.16 6.90 8.28
CA MET A 53 -4.31 7.69 8.75
C MET A 53 -3.90 8.70 9.81
N LEU A 54 -3.06 8.30 10.76
CA LEU A 54 -2.52 9.22 11.79
C LEU A 54 -1.65 10.32 11.19
N ARG A 55 -0.88 10.01 10.13
CA ARG A 55 -0.04 11.00 9.44
C ARG A 55 -0.87 11.96 8.59
N ILE A 56 -1.91 11.47 7.92
CA ILE A 56 -2.84 12.29 7.13
C ILE A 56 -3.48 13.37 7.98
N GLN A 57 -3.89 13.05 9.21
CA GLN A 57 -4.51 14.02 10.13
C GLN A 57 -3.58 15.20 10.48
N ARG A 58 -2.26 15.03 10.38
CA ARG A 58 -1.28 16.11 10.66
C ARG A 58 -1.06 17.04 9.48
N ILE A 59 -1.62 16.73 8.31
CA ILE A 59 -1.45 17.51 7.09
C ILE A 59 -2.73 18.33 6.87
N PRO A 60 -2.69 19.66 7.06
CA PRO A 60 -3.85 20.49 6.76
C PRO A 60 -4.14 20.45 5.26
N ASP A 61 -5.43 20.46 4.91
CA ASP A 61 -5.92 20.40 3.54
C ASP A 61 -5.37 19.20 2.75
N PHE A 62 -5.19 18.05 3.41
CA PHE A 62 -4.61 16.85 2.78
C PHE A 62 -5.37 16.44 1.52
N THR A 63 -6.70 16.32 1.58
CA THR A 63 -7.51 15.87 0.43
C THR A 63 -7.41 16.84 -0.77
N PRO A 64 -7.60 18.17 -0.60
CA PRO A 64 -7.32 19.13 -1.67
C PRO A 64 -5.90 19.03 -2.25
N LYS A 65 -4.87 18.93 -1.39
CA LYS A 65 -3.47 18.78 -1.83
C LYS A 65 -3.25 17.49 -2.61
N LEU A 66 -3.82 16.38 -2.17
CA LEU A 66 -3.72 15.08 -2.85
C LEU A 66 -4.35 15.14 -4.25
N LEU A 67 -5.51 15.78 -4.39
CA LEU A 67 -6.16 15.98 -5.69
C LEU A 67 -5.31 16.86 -6.61
N LEU A 68 -4.72 17.95 -6.09
CA LEU A 68 -3.82 18.81 -6.85
C LEU A 68 -2.58 18.04 -7.34
N VAL A 69 -1.92 17.30 -6.45
CA VAL A 69 -0.75 16.48 -6.81
C VAL A 69 -1.12 15.45 -7.87
N ARG A 70 -2.27 14.77 -7.76
CA ARG A 70 -2.76 13.85 -8.80
C ARG A 70 -2.92 14.55 -10.14
N LYS A 71 -3.55 15.73 -10.18
CA LYS A 71 -3.72 16.48 -11.42
C LYS A 71 -2.39 16.89 -12.05
N ARG A 72 -1.41 17.33 -11.25
CA ARG A 72 -0.07 17.67 -11.72
C ARG A 72 0.68 16.45 -12.27
N LEU A 73 0.65 15.32 -11.56
CA LEU A 73 1.27 14.07 -12.02
C LEU A 73 0.64 13.53 -13.31
N LEU A 74 -0.65 13.79 -13.53
CA LEU A 74 -1.36 13.45 -14.77
C LEU A 74 -1.22 14.52 -15.86
N GLY A 75 -0.48 15.61 -15.62
CA GLY A 75 -0.31 16.71 -16.57
C GLY A 75 -1.56 17.56 -16.82
N VAL A 76 -2.59 17.45 -15.97
CA VAL A 76 -3.86 18.19 -16.08
C VAL A 76 -3.72 19.63 -15.57
N GLU A 77 -2.88 19.85 -14.56
CA GLU A 77 -2.52 21.19 -14.08
C GLU A 77 -1.00 21.38 -14.18
N PRO A 78 -0.53 22.58 -14.60
CA PRO A 78 0.90 22.88 -14.62
C PRO A 78 1.47 22.81 -13.19
N ASP A 79 2.77 22.48 -13.10
CA ASP A 79 3.47 22.55 -11.82
C ASP A 79 3.51 24.03 -11.39
N GLY A 80 2.67 24.38 -10.39
CA GLY A 80 2.57 25.75 -9.90
C GLY A 80 3.91 26.25 -9.35
N PRO A 81 4.08 27.58 -9.19
CA PRO A 81 5.36 28.16 -8.79
C PRO A 81 5.86 27.56 -7.47
N MET A 82 7.17 27.25 -7.44
CA MET A 82 7.92 26.80 -6.25
C MET A 82 7.90 27.85 -5.14
#